data_AF-A0A9D6NKM2-F1
#
_entry.id   AF-A0A9D6NKM2-F1
#
_cell.length_a   1.000
_cell.length_b   1.000
_cell.length_c   1.000
_cell.angle_alpha   90.00
_cell.angle_beta   90.00
_cell.angle_gamma   90.00
#
_symmetry.space_group_name_H-M   'P 1'
#
loop_
_entity.id
_entity.type
_entity.pdbx_description
1 polymer ?
#
loop_
_entity_poly.entity_id
_entity_poly.type
_entity_poly.pdbx_seq_one_letter_code
_entity_poly.pdbx_strand_id
1 'polypeptide(L)'
;MDPHAHAVRTLRGFSLIEVVITMLLLSMVMTMVSLLLQGSAQVVNFAEAVERTGQAAQLGLERITSELREATEIKSTGGTLVFEKVDPTRSFDSSNIPDVPGPLPDGWTPPGWTRYPAAAYLTVTYRSDGTQLVRRVGSVRQVIAEGITGFDSRQPETGVIRLSLTMQERRRTRTLETLVTCPVVVGP
;
A
#
# COMPACT_ATOMS: atom_id res chain seq x y z
N MET A 1 35.70 82.97 -37.71
CA MET A 1 36.07 81.56 -37.92
C MET A 1 36.64 81.09 -36.60
N ASP A 2 35.85 80.36 -35.81
CA ASP A 2 36.35 79.64 -34.63
C ASP A 2 35.55 78.33 -34.49
N PRO A 3 36.21 77.22 -34.14
CA PRO A 3 35.76 75.88 -34.53
C PRO A 3 34.79 75.27 -33.51
N HIS A 4 33.81 74.54 -34.04
CA HIS A 4 32.90 73.70 -33.27
C HIS A 4 33.67 72.63 -32.50
N ALA A 5 33.72 72.78 -31.17
CA ALA A 5 34.22 71.74 -30.27
C ALA A 5 33.27 70.54 -30.29
N HIS A 6 33.65 69.50 -31.05
CA HIS A 6 33.01 68.20 -30.97
C HIS A 6 33.34 67.56 -29.61
N ALA A 7 32.37 67.56 -28.70
CA ALA A 7 32.42 66.76 -27.49
C ALA A 7 32.36 65.28 -27.88
N VAL A 8 33.53 64.64 -27.97
CA VAL A 8 33.63 63.18 -28.07
C VAL A 8 33.15 62.60 -26.75
N ARG A 9 31.92 62.10 -26.77
CA ARG A 9 31.32 61.39 -25.64
C ARG A 9 32.03 60.04 -25.55
N THR A 10 33.05 59.94 -24.69
CA THR A 10 33.69 58.68 -24.37
C THR A 10 32.67 57.78 -23.67
N LEU A 11 32.13 56.83 -24.43
CA LEU A 11 31.43 55.67 -23.87
C LEU A 11 32.45 54.93 -23.01
N ARG A 12 32.36 55.08 -21.68
CA ARG A 12 33.18 54.32 -20.73
C ARG A 12 32.87 52.84 -20.95
N GLY A 13 33.80 52.12 -21.56
CA GLY A 13 33.72 50.66 -21.70
C GLY A 13 33.77 50.00 -20.33
N PHE A 14 33.11 48.85 -20.21
CA PHE A 14 33.15 48.00 -19.01
C PHE A 14 34.60 47.69 -18.60
N SER A 15 34.90 47.84 -17.32
CA SER A 15 36.20 47.48 -16.79
C SER A 15 36.34 45.95 -16.74
N LEU A 16 37.53 45.42 -17.06
CA LEU A 16 37.81 43.98 -16.98
C LEU A 16 37.50 43.41 -15.58
N ILE A 17 37.69 44.20 -14.52
CA ILE A 17 37.37 43.80 -13.15
C ILE A 17 35.86 43.61 -12.94
N GLU A 18 35.03 44.41 -13.61
CA GLU A 18 33.58 44.36 -13.51
C GLU A 18 33.04 43.09 -14.18
N VAL A 19 33.66 42.68 -15.30
CA VAL A 19 33.38 41.39 -15.96
C VAL A 19 33.76 40.21 -15.06
N VAL A 20 34.91 40.27 -14.39
CA VAL A 20 35.32 39.20 -13.45
C VAL A 20 34.37 39.11 -12.25
N ILE A 21 33.97 40.25 -11.68
CA ILE A 21 33.02 40.29 -10.56
C ILE A 21 31.65 39.73 -10.98
N THR A 22 31.14 40.11 -12.15
CA THR A 22 29.85 39.62 -12.66
C THR A 22 29.90 38.12 -12.96
N MET A 23 30.98 37.60 -13.54
CA MET A 23 31.16 36.15 -13.72
C MET A 23 31.19 35.39 -12.40
N LEU A 24 31.87 35.94 -11.38
CA LEU A 24 31.94 35.30 -10.06
C LEU A 24 30.55 35.26 -9.41
N LEU A 25 29.79 36.36 -9.46
CA LEU A 25 28.41 36.41 -8.94
C LEU A 25 27.50 35.43 -9.69
N LEU A 26 27.60 35.36 -11.01
CA LEU A 26 26.82 34.41 -11.81
C LEU A 26 27.15 32.96 -11.45
N SER A 27 28.43 32.64 -11.23
CA SER A 27 28.86 31.30 -10.80
C SER A 27 28.29 30.92 -9.43
N MET A 28 28.24 31.88 -8.50
CA MET A 28 27.66 31.67 -7.17
C MET A 28 26.14 31.42 -7.26
N VAL A 29 25.44 32.21 -8.07
CA VAL A 29 24.00 32.02 -8.32
C VAL A 29 23.74 30.67 -8.97
N MET A 30 24.50 30.29 -10.00
CA MET A 30 24.35 28.99 -10.65
C MET A 30 24.62 27.82 -9.71
N THR A 31 25.63 27.94 -8.84
CA THR A 31 25.92 26.93 -7.81
C THR A 31 24.75 26.79 -6.84
N MET A 32 24.20 27.90 -6.37
CA MET A 32 23.05 27.91 -5.47
C MET A 32 21.81 27.30 -6.13
N VAL A 33 21.53 27.65 -7.39
CA VAL A 33 20.45 27.04 -8.17
C VAL A 33 20.66 25.53 -8.33
N SER A 34 21.89 25.08 -8.61
CA SER A 34 22.21 23.66 -8.73
C SER A 34 21.94 22.89 -7.43
N LEU A 35 22.34 23.44 -6.29
CA LEU A 35 22.08 22.85 -4.97
C LEU A 35 20.58 22.78 -4.67
N LEU A 36 19.81 23.81 -5.03
CA LEU A 36 18.36 23.82 -4.87
C LEU A 36 17.67 22.78 -5.75
N LEU A 37 18.11 22.63 -7.01
CA LEU A 37 17.58 21.62 -7.93
C LEU A 37 17.86 20.21 -7.43
N GLN A 38 19.07 19.95 -6.91
CA GLN A 38 19.40 18.65 -6.30
C GLN A 38 18.53 18.35 -5.09
N GLY A 39 18.34 19.34 -4.21
CA GLY A 39 17.43 19.20 -3.06
C GLY A 39 15.99 18.91 -3.47
N SER A 40 15.49 19.62 -4.49
CA SER A 40 14.15 19.44 -5.03
C SER A 40 13.95 18.04 -5.62
N ALA A 41 14.89 17.56 -6.43
CA ALA A 41 14.83 16.23 -7.02
C ALA A 41 14.78 15.11 -5.96
N GLN A 42 15.55 15.26 -4.88
CA GLN A 42 15.52 14.30 -3.76
C GLN A 42 14.16 14.27 -3.05
N VAL A 43 13.54 15.43 -2.86
CA VAL A 43 12.22 15.52 -2.22
C VAL A 43 11.13 14.90 -3.11
N VAL A 44 11.16 15.16 -4.41
CA VAL A 44 10.19 14.59 -5.36
C VAL A 44 10.30 13.06 -5.40
N ASN A 45 11.50 12.52 -5.59
CA ASN A 45 11.72 11.07 -5.61
C ASN A 45 11.27 10.39 -4.31
N PHE A 46 11.49 11.06 -3.17
CA PHE A 46 11.02 10.57 -1.89
C PHE A 46 9.49 10.58 -1.78
N ALA A 47 8.85 11.68 -2.18
CA ALA A 47 7.39 11.80 -2.17
C ALA A 47 6.74 10.73 -3.03
N GLU A 48 7.27 10.49 -4.24
CA GLU A 48 6.79 9.42 -5.12
C GLU A 48 6.94 8.03 -4.48
N ALA A 49 8.07 7.74 -3.83
CA ALA A 49 8.28 6.45 -3.19
C ALA A 49 7.30 6.20 -2.03
N VAL A 50 7.03 7.24 -1.23
CA VAL A 50 6.03 7.17 -0.15
C VAL A 50 4.63 6.97 -0.71
N GLU A 51 4.26 7.71 -1.76
CA GLU A 51 2.96 7.58 -2.39
C GLU A 51 2.73 6.18 -2.97
N ARG A 52 3.71 5.64 -3.72
CA ARG A 52 3.64 4.29 -4.27
C ARG A 52 3.48 3.22 -3.18
N THR A 53 4.22 3.37 -2.07
CA THR A 53 4.12 2.45 -0.92
C THR A 53 2.73 2.54 -0.27
N GLY A 54 2.21 3.76 -0.09
CA GLY A 54 0.87 3.99 0.45
C GLY A 54 -0.23 3.37 -0.43
N GLN A 55 -0.16 3.58 -1.74
CA GLN A 55 -1.09 2.99 -2.71
C GLN A 55 -1.01 1.46 -2.71
N ALA A 56 0.19 0.89 -2.69
CA ALA A 56 0.38 -0.57 -2.62
C ALA A 56 -0.24 -1.15 -1.34
N ALA A 57 -0.06 -0.49 -0.20
CA ALA A 57 -0.66 -0.90 1.07
C ALA A 57 -2.19 -0.82 1.06
N GLN A 58 -2.75 0.25 0.48
CA GLN A 58 -4.20 0.41 0.33
C GLN A 58 -4.80 -0.69 -0.55
N LEU A 59 -4.23 -0.93 -1.72
CA LEU A 59 -4.65 -2.02 -2.61
C LEU A 59 -4.50 -3.39 -1.93
N GLY A 60 -3.44 -3.57 -1.13
CA GLY A 60 -3.24 -4.77 -0.34
C GLY A 60 -4.34 -4.99 0.69
N LEU A 61 -4.73 -3.93 1.42
CA LEU A 61 -5.88 -4.00 2.34
C LEU A 61 -7.18 -4.27 1.61
N GLU A 62 -7.47 -3.55 0.53
CA GLU A 62 -8.70 -3.76 -0.26
C GLU A 62 -8.81 -5.21 -0.73
N ARG A 63 -7.69 -5.80 -1.19
CA ARG A 63 -7.67 -7.21 -1.57
C ARG A 63 -7.93 -8.14 -0.38
N ILE A 64 -7.26 -7.95 0.76
CA ILE A 64 -7.51 -8.77 1.95
C ILE A 64 -8.98 -8.63 2.38
N THR A 65 -9.52 -7.42 2.39
CA THR A 65 -10.91 -7.17 2.80
C THR A 65 -11.91 -7.86 1.87
N SER A 66 -11.68 -7.83 0.56
CA SER A 66 -12.50 -8.55 -0.42
C SER A 66 -12.48 -10.06 -0.17
N GLU A 67 -11.31 -10.64 0.08
CA GLU A 67 -11.21 -12.09 0.32
C GLU A 67 -11.77 -12.51 1.68
N LEU A 68 -11.66 -11.65 2.70
CA LEU A 68 -12.26 -11.88 4.01
C LEU A 68 -13.79 -11.84 3.98
N ARG A 69 -14.39 -11.05 3.08
CA ARG A 69 -15.85 -11.08 2.87
C ARG A 69 -16.34 -12.42 2.31
N GLU A 70 -15.46 -13.14 1.62
CA GLU A 70 -15.70 -14.50 1.12
C GLU A 70 -15.28 -15.59 2.12
N ALA A 71 -14.72 -15.22 3.28
CA ALA A 71 -14.23 -16.18 4.24
C ALA A 71 -15.39 -16.95 4.88
N THR A 72 -15.23 -18.27 4.95
CA THR A 72 -16.16 -19.19 5.60
C THR A 72 -15.74 -19.49 7.03
N GLU A 73 -14.43 -19.53 7.29
CA GLU A 73 -13.87 -19.78 8.62
C GLU A 73 -12.57 -19.00 8.81
N ILE A 74 -12.36 -18.43 10.00
CA ILE A 74 -11.09 -17.81 10.40
C ILE A 74 -10.31 -18.79 11.26
N LYS A 75 -9.17 -19.26 10.75
CA LYS A 75 -8.33 -20.25 11.43
C LYS A 75 -7.32 -19.62 12.39
N SER A 76 -6.81 -18.45 12.04
CA SER A 76 -5.80 -17.75 12.86
C SER A 76 -5.78 -16.26 12.56
N THR A 77 -5.54 -15.47 13.61
CA THR A 77 -5.32 -14.02 13.54
C THR A 77 -4.04 -13.66 14.31
N GLY A 78 -3.58 -12.43 14.16
CA GLY A 78 -2.31 -11.89 14.65
C GLY A 78 -1.40 -11.49 13.49
N GLY A 79 -0.08 -11.66 13.67
CA GLY A 79 0.92 -11.38 12.62
C GLY A 79 0.85 -12.31 11.40
N THR A 80 0.01 -13.34 11.45
CA THR A 80 -0.36 -14.16 10.29
C THR A 80 -1.86 -14.37 10.32
N LEU A 81 -2.53 -14.04 9.23
CA LEU A 81 -3.96 -14.23 9.06
C LEU A 81 -4.18 -15.47 8.20
N VAL A 82 -4.91 -16.45 8.73
CA VAL A 82 -5.27 -17.67 8.01
C VAL A 82 -6.78 -17.83 8.03
N PHE A 83 -7.38 -18.01 6.86
CA PHE A 83 -8.81 -18.24 6.72
C PHE A 83 -9.09 -19.18 5.57
N GLU A 84 -10.29 -19.74 5.57
CA GLU A 84 -10.79 -20.57 4.48
C GLU A 84 -11.86 -19.84 3.69
N LYS A 85 -11.90 -20.13 2.39
CA LYS A 85 -12.97 -19.70 1.50
C LYS A 85 -13.25 -20.78 0.47
N VAL A 86 -14.37 -20.67 -0.23
CA VAL A 86 -14.75 -21.62 -1.29
C VAL A 86 -13.84 -21.43 -2.51
N ASP A 87 -13.33 -22.51 -3.08
CA ASP A 87 -12.56 -22.53 -4.32
C ASP A 87 -13.51 -22.45 -5.53
N PRO A 88 -13.53 -21.32 -6.27
CA PRO A 88 -14.42 -21.19 -7.43
C PRO A 88 -13.96 -22.04 -8.63
N THR A 89 -12.71 -22.54 -8.61
CA THR A 89 -12.16 -23.32 -9.72
C THR A 89 -12.48 -24.81 -9.61
N ARG A 90 -12.90 -25.26 -8.44
CA ARG A 90 -13.28 -26.65 -8.21
C ARG A 90 -14.76 -26.86 -8.47
N SER A 91 -15.05 -27.71 -9.43
CA SER A 91 -16.36 -28.34 -9.49
C SER A 91 -16.45 -29.38 -8.36
N PHE A 92 -17.51 -29.28 -7.58
CA PHE A 92 -17.92 -30.33 -6.66
C PHE A 92 -19.35 -30.71 -7.03
N ASP A 93 -19.69 -31.97 -6.79
CA ASP A 93 -21.01 -32.48 -7.06
C ASP A 93 -22.01 -31.82 -6.10
N SER A 94 -22.80 -30.88 -6.62
CA SER A 94 -23.81 -30.17 -5.85
C SER A 94 -24.97 -31.07 -5.44
N SER A 95 -25.12 -32.26 -6.04
CA SER A 95 -26.17 -33.22 -5.67
C SER A 95 -25.94 -33.88 -4.31
N ASN A 96 -24.72 -33.76 -3.76
CA ASN A 96 -24.36 -34.22 -2.42
C ASN A 96 -24.31 -33.10 -1.37
N ILE A 97 -24.73 -31.87 -1.71
CA ILE A 97 -24.91 -30.82 -0.71
C ILE A 97 -26.15 -31.21 0.11
N PRO A 98 -26.05 -31.41 1.43
CA PRO A 98 -27.22 -31.71 2.24
C PRO A 98 -28.20 -30.54 2.12
N ASP A 99 -29.43 -30.82 1.68
CA ASP A 99 -30.51 -29.84 1.73
C ASP A 99 -30.55 -29.23 3.13
N VAL A 100 -30.63 -27.90 3.20
CA VAL A 100 -30.80 -27.20 4.48
C VAL A 100 -32.05 -27.79 5.14
N PRO A 101 -31.96 -28.38 6.35
CA PRO A 101 -33.09 -29.09 6.93
C PRO A 101 -34.21 -28.11 7.28
N GLY A 102 -35.20 -27.97 6.39
CA GLY A 102 -36.43 -27.21 6.63
C GLY A 102 -36.24 -25.74 7.02
N PRO A 103 -37.31 -25.03 7.43
CA PRO A 103 -37.19 -23.70 7.98
C PRO A 103 -36.45 -23.79 9.33
N LEU A 104 -35.15 -23.50 9.29
CA LEU A 104 -34.34 -23.37 10.47
C LEU A 104 -34.70 -22.06 11.19
N PRO A 105 -34.72 -22.04 12.53
CA PRO A 105 -34.72 -20.79 13.28
C PRO A 105 -33.59 -19.89 12.79
N ASP A 106 -33.83 -18.58 12.67
CA ASP A 106 -32.80 -17.64 12.25
C ASP A 106 -31.51 -17.81 13.06
N GLY A 107 -30.40 -18.04 12.36
CA GLY A 107 -29.07 -18.22 12.97
C GLY A 107 -28.75 -19.63 13.48
N TRP A 108 -29.66 -20.60 13.38
CA TRP A 108 -29.36 -21.98 13.76
C TRP A 108 -28.81 -22.77 12.56
N THR A 109 -27.61 -23.35 12.72
CA THR A 109 -27.04 -24.34 11.79
C THR A 109 -26.90 -25.67 12.52
N PRO A 110 -27.26 -26.82 11.90
CA PRO A 110 -27.09 -28.11 12.55
C PRO A 110 -25.62 -28.38 12.87
N PRO A 111 -25.29 -28.95 14.04
CA PRO A 111 -23.92 -29.33 14.38
C PRO A 111 -23.32 -30.27 13.33
N GLY A 112 -22.15 -29.89 12.78
CA GLY A 112 -21.47 -30.67 11.74
C GLY A 112 -22.02 -30.48 10.31
N TRP A 113 -23.02 -29.62 10.12
CA TRP A 113 -23.48 -29.25 8.78
C TRP A 113 -22.51 -28.25 8.14
N THR A 114 -21.95 -28.62 6.99
CA THR A 114 -21.18 -27.71 6.15
C THR A 114 -21.90 -27.48 4.84
N ARG A 115 -22.00 -26.22 4.42
CA ARG A 115 -22.64 -25.85 3.14
C ARG A 115 -21.93 -26.51 1.94
N TYR A 116 -20.63 -26.73 2.06
CA TYR A 116 -19.80 -27.30 1.01
C TYR A 116 -18.98 -28.47 1.55
N PRO A 117 -18.59 -29.44 0.70
CA PRO A 117 -17.69 -30.51 1.11
C PRO A 117 -16.30 -29.97 1.43
N ALA A 118 -15.55 -30.64 2.31
CA ALA A 118 -14.21 -30.21 2.73
C ALA A 118 -13.25 -29.93 1.54
N ALA A 119 -13.40 -30.68 0.45
CA ALA A 119 -12.58 -30.51 -0.76
C ALA A 119 -12.87 -29.23 -1.56
N ALA A 120 -13.98 -28.53 -1.28
CA ALA A 120 -14.36 -27.29 -1.93
C ALA A 120 -13.72 -26.06 -1.27
N TYR A 121 -13.10 -26.20 -0.10
CA TYR A 121 -12.44 -25.09 0.60
C TYR A 121 -10.98 -24.96 0.20
N LEU A 122 -10.52 -23.71 0.18
CA LEU A 122 -9.13 -23.32 -0.01
C LEU A 122 -8.67 -22.51 1.19
N THR A 123 -7.45 -22.76 1.66
CA THR A 123 -6.84 -21.97 2.73
C THR A 123 -6.05 -20.80 2.14
N VAL A 124 -6.36 -19.59 2.58
CA VAL A 124 -5.63 -18.36 2.28
C VAL A 124 -4.79 -17.98 3.49
N THR A 125 -3.54 -17.57 3.25
CA THR A 125 -2.65 -17.08 4.31
C THR A 125 -2.04 -15.74 3.92
N TYR A 126 -2.15 -14.75 4.81
CA TYR A 126 -1.45 -13.47 4.72
C TYR A 126 -0.45 -13.33 5.85
N ARG A 127 0.76 -12.86 5.52
CA ARG A 127 1.78 -12.48 6.51
C ARG A 127 2.75 -11.46 5.94
N SER A 128 3.42 -10.73 6.82
CA SER A 128 4.62 -9.98 6.44
C SER A 128 5.82 -10.93 6.25
N ASP A 129 6.62 -10.65 5.24
CA ASP A 129 7.87 -11.35 4.90
C ASP A 129 8.92 -10.28 4.59
N GLY A 130 9.64 -9.84 5.61
CA GLY A 130 10.50 -8.66 5.53
C GLY A 130 9.69 -7.38 5.28
N THR A 131 9.92 -6.74 4.14
CA THR A 131 9.20 -5.53 3.70
C THR A 131 8.01 -5.81 2.77
N GLN A 132 7.63 -7.08 2.63
CA GLN A 132 6.56 -7.50 1.72
C GLN A 132 5.37 -8.04 2.50
N LEU A 133 4.17 -7.67 2.08
CA LEU A 133 2.95 -8.40 2.42
C LEU A 133 2.76 -9.53 1.41
N VAL A 134 2.75 -10.76 1.91
CA VAL A 134 2.69 -11.96 1.09
C VAL A 134 1.38 -12.69 1.33
N ARG A 135 0.72 -13.04 0.22
CA ARG A 135 -0.42 -13.95 0.18
C ARG A 135 0.03 -15.33 -0.27
N ARG A 136 -0.48 -16.37 0.37
CA ARG A 136 -0.35 -17.76 -0.07
C ARG A 136 -1.72 -18.39 -0.23
N VAL A 137 -1.89 -19.11 -1.32
CA VAL A 137 -3.06 -19.95 -1.60
C VAL A 137 -2.57 -21.29 -2.12
N GLY A 138 -2.76 -22.34 -1.32
CA GLY A 138 -2.11 -23.63 -1.55
C GLY A 138 -0.60 -23.46 -1.69
N SER A 139 -0.04 -23.88 -2.83
CA SER A 139 1.39 -23.77 -3.15
C SER A 139 1.80 -22.41 -3.77
N VAL A 140 0.84 -21.55 -4.12
CA VAL A 140 1.11 -20.30 -4.83
C VAL A 140 1.44 -19.19 -3.85
N ARG A 141 2.62 -18.57 -4.00
CA ARG A 141 3.05 -17.36 -3.27
C ARG A 141 2.89 -16.14 -4.17
N GLN A 142 2.23 -15.10 -3.65
CA GLN A 142 2.08 -13.82 -4.35
C GLN A 142 2.46 -12.65 -3.41
N VAL A 143 3.27 -11.72 -3.92
CA VAL A 143 3.52 -10.45 -3.24
C VAL A 143 2.33 -9.52 -3.53
N ILE A 144 1.74 -8.98 -2.46
CA ILE A 144 0.54 -8.14 -2.54
C ILE A 144 0.89 -6.66 -2.40
N ALA A 145 1.81 -6.35 -1.50
CA ALA A 145 2.30 -5.00 -1.29
C ALA A 145 3.78 -5.04 -0.88
N GLU A 146 4.53 -4.01 -1.27
CA GLU A 146 5.92 -3.79 -0.86
C GLU A 146 6.01 -2.58 0.08
N GLY A 147 7.12 -2.45 0.81
CA GLY A 147 7.32 -1.38 1.80
C GLY A 147 6.49 -1.55 3.08
N ILE A 148 5.90 -2.73 3.29
CA ILE A 148 5.13 -3.07 4.49
C ILE A 148 6.08 -3.64 5.54
N THR A 149 6.25 -2.93 6.64
CA THR A 149 7.13 -3.34 7.75
C THR A 149 6.39 -4.10 8.85
N GLY A 150 5.06 -4.07 8.85
CA GLY A 150 4.24 -4.82 9.81
C GLY A 150 2.87 -5.17 9.25
N PHE A 151 2.37 -6.34 9.67
CA PHE A 151 1.00 -6.78 9.42
C PHE A 151 0.47 -7.38 10.73
N ASP A 152 -0.72 -6.98 11.13
CA ASP A 152 -1.45 -7.56 12.25
C ASP A 152 -2.92 -7.71 11.88
N SER A 153 -3.55 -8.72 12.44
CA SER A 153 -4.98 -8.97 12.31
C SER A 153 -5.55 -9.31 13.67
N ARG A 154 -6.73 -8.78 14.00
CA ARG A 154 -7.39 -9.06 15.28
C ARG A 154 -8.86 -9.29 15.05
N GLN A 155 -9.44 -10.17 15.85
CA GLN A 155 -10.87 -10.40 15.88
C GLN A 155 -11.45 -9.72 17.12
N PRO A 156 -11.87 -8.44 17.04
CA PRO A 156 -12.49 -7.76 18.17
C PRO A 156 -13.82 -8.41 18.57
N GLU A 157 -14.58 -8.88 17.58
CA GLU A 157 -15.90 -9.48 17.75
C GLU A 157 -16.05 -10.64 16.76
N THR A 158 -16.94 -11.57 17.05
CA THR A 158 -17.32 -12.64 16.14
C THR A 158 -17.72 -12.07 14.77
N GLY A 159 -17.19 -12.63 13.68
CA GLY A 159 -17.49 -12.16 12.33
C GLY A 159 -16.92 -10.78 11.98
N VAL A 160 -16.07 -10.16 12.81
CA VAL A 160 -15.41 -8.88 12.49
C VAL A 160 -13.90 -9.02 12.63
N ILE A 161 -13.16 -8.66 11.58
CA ILE A 161 -11.69 -8.67 11.57
C ILE A 161 -11.17 -7.26 11.38
N ARG A 162 -10.32 -6.80 12.31
CA ARG A 162 -9.50 -5.61 12.17
C ARG A 162 -8.17 -5.99 11.52
N LEU A 163 -7.81 -5.29 10.48
CA LEU A 163 -6.52 -5.43 9.80
C LEU A 163 -5.70 -4.17 10.03
N SER A 164 -4.41 -4.34 10.29
CA SER A 164 -3.46 -3.24 10.42
C SER A 164 -2.23 -3.52 9.56
N LEU A 165 -1.87 -2.60 8.67
CA LEU A 165 -0.60 -2.59 7.93
C LEU A 165 0.25 -1.43 8.39
N THR A 166 1.50 -1.71 8.75
CA THR A 166 2.49 -0.71 9.13
C THR A 166 3.50 -0.54 8.01
N MET A 167 3.83 0.71 7.70
CA MET A 167 4.89 1.10 6.77
C MET A 167 5.81 2.11 7.45
N GLN A 168 7.09 2.10 7.06
CA GLN A 168 8.09 3.03 7.59
C GLN A 168 8.42 4.12 6.56
N GLU A 169 8.10 5.35 6.91
CA GLU A 169 8.40 6.55 6.15
C GLU A 169 9.59 7.29 6.80
N ARG A 170 10.82 6.95 6.40
CA ARG A 170 12.10 7.55 6.85
C ARG A 170 12.33 7.52 8.36
N ARG A 171 11.66 8.39 9.13
CA ARG A 171 11.70 8.49 10.60
C ARG A 171 10.33 8.33 11.28
N ARG A 172 9.26 8.16 10.51
CA ARG A 172 7.90 7.96 11.02
C ARG A 172 7.37 6.60 10.59
N THR A 173 6.57 5.99 11.45
CA THR A 173 5.77 4.82 11.10
C THR A 173 4.36 5.29 10.84
N ARG A 174 3.77 4.80 9.74
CA ARG A 174 2.36 5.01 9.42
C ARG A 174 1.67 3.66 9.48
N THR A 175 0.50 3.62 10.12
CA THR A 175 -0.34 2.42 10.15
C THR A 175 -1.65 2.73 9.43
N LEU A 176 -2.04 1.85 8.53
CA LEU A 176 -3.36 1.84 7.90
C LEU A 176 -4.17 0.74 8.57
N GLU A 177 -5.39 1.09 8.97
CA GLU A 177 -6.30 0.14 9.59
C GLU A 177 -7.62 0.08 8.84
N THR A 178 -8.24 -1.10 8.83
CA THR A 178 -9.58 -1.29 8.30
C THR A 178 -10.31 -2.38 9.08
N LEU A 179 -11.63 -2.34 9.04
CA LEU A 179 -12.52 -3.31 9.66
C LEU A 179 -13.30 -4.04 8.57
N VAL A 180 -13.39 -5.36 8.69
CA VAL A 180 -14.07 -6.22 7.72
C VAL A 180 -15.07 -7.09 8.44
N THR A 181 -16.33 -7.00 8.03
CA THR A 181 -17.38 -7.93 8.45
C THR A 181 -17.35 -9.17 7.56
N CYS A 182 -17.25 -10.34 8.18
CA CYS A 182 -17.23 -11.67 7.58
C CYS A 182 -18.58 -12.34 7.86
N PRO A 183 -19.55 -12.28 6.93
CA PRO A 183 -20.95 -12.63 7.21
C PRO A 183 -21.19 -14.12 7.46
N VAL A 184 -20.26 -14.98 7.04
CA VAL A 184 -20.39 -16.46 7.14
C VAL A 184 -19.66 -17.02 8.36
N VAL A 185 -18.80 -16.22 9.01
CA VAL A 185 -18.06 -16.64 10.20
C VAL A 185 -19.00 -16.51 11.41
N VAL A 186 -19.87 -17.49 11.58
CA VAL A 186 -20.72 -17.64 12.75
C VAL A 186 -19.81 -18.02 13.92
N GLY A 187 -19.90 -17.30 15.03
CA GLY A 187 -19.18 -17.67 16.24
C GLY A 187 -19.67 -19.00 16.78
N PRO A 188 -18.89 -19.64 17.66
CA PRO A 188 -19.39 -20.75 18.46
C PRO A 188 -20.66 -20.36 19.24
#